data_AF-A0A424XZM5-F1
#
_entry.id   AF-A0A424XZM5-F1
#
_cell.length_a   1.000
_cell.length_b   1.000
_cell.length_c   1.000
_cell.angle_alpha   90.00
_cell.angle_beta   90.00
_cell.angle_gamma   90.00
#
_symmetry.space_group_name_H-M   'P 1'
#
loop_
_entity.id
_entity.type
_entity.pdbx_description
1 polymer ?
#
loop_
_entity_poly.entity_id
_entity_poly.type
_entity_poly.pdbx_seq_one_letter_code
_entity_poly.pdbx_strand_id
1 'polypeptide(L)'
;MWTKLAIVLFFTFVVCLTRVWVNIERVDLSYKMQRLQNEFRENQELRTKLTIEKNNLLSPYRLKEIGEDRGLFSPEESQIRKIRNQ
;
A
#
# COMPACT_ATOMS: atom_id res chain seq x y z
N MET A 1 -45.25 -37.46 -19.50
CA MET A 1 -45.24 -36.67 -18.24
C MET A 1 -43.98 -36.95 -17.42
N TRP A 2 -43.69 -38.22 -17.12
CA TRP A 2 -42.50 -38.67 -16.38
C TRP A 2 -41.14 -38.25 -16.96
N THR A 3 -40.98 -38.26 -18.28
CA THR A 3 -39.72 -37.86 -18.94
C THR A 3 -39.37 -36.39 -18.70
N LYS A 4 -40.36 -35.50 -18.73
CA LYS A 4 -40.17 -34.06 -18.44
C LYS A 4 -39.74 -33.84 -16.99
N LEU A 5 -40.33 -34.59 -16.06
CA LEU A 5 -39.99 -34.56 -14.64
C LEU A 5 -38.55 -35.04 -14.39
N ALA A 6 -38.14 -36.12 -15.06
CA ALA A 6 -36.78 -36.64 -14.97
C ALA A 6 -35.74 -35.63 -15.49
N ILE A 7 -36.04 -34.93 -16.59
CA ILE A 7 -35.16 -33.89 -17.15
C ILE A 7 -35.00 -32.73 -16.17
N VAL A 8 -36.10 -32.23 -15.60
CA VAL A 8 -36.06 -31.13 -14.62
C VAL A 8 -35.24 -31.53 -13.40
N LEU A 9 -35.46 -32.73 -12.85
CA LEU A 9 -34.69 -33.23 -11.73
C LEU A 9 -33.19 -33.32 -12.04
N PHE A 10 -32.83 -33.84 -13.21
CA PHE A 10 -31.44 -33.92 -13.65
C PHE A 10 -30.78 -32.53 -13.71
N PHE A 11 -31.43 -31.54 -14.33
CA PHE A 11 -30.90 -30.18 -14.39
C PHE A 11 -30.78 -29.54 -13.01
N THR A 12 -31.77 -29.72 -12.13
CA THR A 12 -31.67 -29.20 -10.75
C THR A 12 -30.48 -29.80 -10.00
N PHE A 13 -30.22 -31.10 -10.19
CA PHE A 13 -29.09 -31.77 -9.59
C PHE A 13 -27.75 -31.23 -10.10
N VAL A 14 -27.62 -31.06 -11.43
CA VAL A 14 -26.42 -30.47 -12.05
C VAL A 14 -26.19 -29.04 -11.56
N VAL A 15 -27.24 -28.23 -11.45
CA VAL A 15 -27.13 -26.86 -10.93
C VAL A 15 -26.69 -26.87 -9.47
N CYS A 16 -27.25 -27.74 -8.62
CA CYS A 16 -26.83 -27.88 -7.23
C CYS A 16 -25.35 -28.25 -7.11
N LEU A 17 -24.88 -29.22 -7.90
CA LEU A 17 -23.46 -29.59 -7.91
C LEU A 17 -22.56 -28.44 -8.37
N THR A 18 -22.94 -27.77 -9.46
CA THR A 18 -22.18 -26.63 -10.00
C THR A 18 -22.13 -25.48 -9.00
N ARG A 19 -23.20 -25.24 -8.25
CA ARG A 19 -23.27 -24.18 -7.23
C ARG A 19 -22.26 -24.41 -6.11
N VAL A 20 -22.07 -25.66 -5.68
CA VAL A 20 -21.06 -26.00 -4.66
C VAL A 20 -19.65 -25.69 -5.19
N TRP A 21 -19.36 -26.07 -6.43
CA TRP A 21 -18.05 -25.78 -7.04
C TRP A 21 -17.76 -24.28 -7.11
N VAL A 22 -18.68 -23.49 -7.67
CA VAL A 22 -18.56 -22.04 -7.78
C VAL A 22 -18.46 -21.39 -6.39
N ASN A 23 -19.11 -21.95 -5.39
CA ASN A 23 -19.02 -21.45 -4.02
C ASN A 23 -17.61 -21.62 -3.45
N ILE A 24 -17.00 -22.79 -3.61
CA ILE A 24 -15.63 -23.06 -3.14
C ILE A 24 -14.64 -22.13 -3.83
N GLU A 25 -14.74 -21.99 -5.16
CA GLU A 25 -13.85 -21.11 -5.93
C GLU A 25 -14.02 -19.63 -5.56
N ARG A 26 -15.25 -19.19 -5.30
CA ARG A 26 -15.52 -17.84 -4.80
C ARG A 26 -14.90 -17.60 -3.43
N VAL A 27 -14.98 -18.58 -2.54
CA VAL A 27 -14.40 -18.48 -1.20
C VAL A 27 -12.86 -18.41 -1.28
N ASP A 28 -12.23 -19.26 -2.10
CA ASP A 28 -10.79 -19.21 -2.36
C ASP A 28 -10.35 -17.85 -2.91
N LEU A 29 -11.10 -17.30 -3.88
CA LEU A 29 -10.82 -15.98 -4.43
C LEU A 29 -10.93 -14.88 -3.37
N SER A 30 -11.92 -14.96 -2.48
CA SER A 30 -12.08 -14.02 -1.37
C SER A 30 -10.87 -14.06 -0.43
N TYR A 31 -10.38 -15.25 -0.08
CA TYR A 31 -9.18 -15.40 0.75
C TYR A 31 -7.93 -14.84 0.07
N LYS A 32 -7.74 -15.11 -1.23
CA LYS A 32 -6.64 -14.53 -2.02
C LYS A 32 -6.70 -13.01 -2.04
N MET A 33 -7.89 -12.46 -2.26
CA MET A 33 -8.10 -11.02 -2.28
C MET A 33 -7.82 -10.40 -0.91
N GLN A 34 -8.24 -11.04 0.19
CA GLN A 34 -7.98 -10.58 1.55
C GLN A 34 -6.47 -10.62 1.87
N ARG A 35 -5.76 -11.66 1.46
CA ARG A 35 -4.30 -11.73 1.60
C ARG A 35 -3.62 -10.59 0.85
N LEU A 36 -4.00 -10.36 -0.40
CA LEU A 36 -3.42 -9.30 -1.21
C LEU A 36 -3.69 -7.90 -0.65
N GLN A 37 -4.89 -7.67 -0.11
CA GLN A 37 -5.22 -6.42 0.60
C GLN A 37 -4.34 -6.23 1.85
N ASN A 38 -4.10 -7.29 2.62
CA ASN A 38 -3.22 -7.22 3.79
C ASN A 38 -1.77 -6.90 3.40
N GLU A 39 -1.21 -7.60 2.41
CA GLU A 39 0.13 -7.34 1.91
C GLU A 39 0.27 -5.90 1.37
N PHE A 40 -0.75 -5.42 0.66
CA PHE A 40 -0.78 -4.05 0.19
C PHE A 40 -0.80 -3.04 1.34
N ARG A 41 -1.65 -3.27 2.35
CA ARG A 41 -1.74 -2.42 3.55
C ARG A 41 -0.41 -2.37 4.30
N GLU A 42 0.22 -3.51 4.54
CA GLU A 42 1.52 -3.61 5.21
C GLU A 42 2.61 -2.84 4.45
N ASN A 43 2.67 -2.98 3.13
CA ASN A 43 3.59 -2.21 2.30
C ASN A 43 3.32 -0.71 2.35
N GLN A 44 2.05 -0.30 2.39
CA GLN A 44 1.67 1.11 2.50
C GLN A 44 2.06 1.71 3.86
N GLU A 45 1.83 0.97 4.94
CA GLU A 45 2.23 1.37 6.30
C GLU A 45 3.75 1.53 6.39
N LEU A 46 4.51 0.58 5.86
CA LEU A 46 5.98 0.66 5.83
C LEU A 46 6.47 1.86 5.01
N ARG A 47 5.90 2.09 3.83
CA ARG A 47 6.22 3.26 2.99
C ARG A 47 5.93 4.58 3.70
N THR A 48 4.81 4.65 4.41
CA THR A 48 4.43 5.85 5.18
C THR A 48 5.43 6.10 6.29
N LYS A 49 5.79 5.07 7.06
CA LYS A 49 6.79 5.16 8.13
C LYS A 49 8.15 5.64 7.59
N LEU A 50 8.64 5.02 6.52
CA LEU A 50 9.91 5.43 5.89
C LEU A 50 9.87 6.87 5.37
N THR A 51 8.73 7.30 4.84
CA THR A 51 8.55 8.69 4.38
C THR A 51 8.62 9.68 5.54
N ILE A 52 7.99 9.35 6.68
CA ILE A 52 8.06 10.17 7.90
C ILE A 52 9.51 10.23 8.41
N GLU A 53 10.20 9.09 8.50
CA GLU A 53 11.60 9.05 8.94
C GLU A 53 12.53 9.83 8.01
N LYS A 54 12.35 9.69 6.69
CA LYS A 54 13.09 10.49 5.70
C LYS A 54 12.84 11.98 5.90
N ASN A 55 11.60 12.41 6.06
CA ASN A 55 11.26 13.82 6.27
C ASN A 55 11.82 14.34 7.60
N ASN A 56 11.85 13.52 8.65
CA ASN A 56 12.46 13.87 9.92
C ASN A 56 13.98 14.05 9.79
N LEU A 57 14.67 13.16 9.06
CA LEU A 57 16.10 13.29 8.77
C LEU A 57 16.42 14.54 7.95
N LEU A 58 15.55 14.90 7.00
CA LEU A 58 15.65 16.11 6.20
C LEU A 58 15.11 17.36 6.90
N SER A 59 14.65 17.24 8.15
CA SER A 59 14.11 18.40 8.86
C SER A 59 15.21 19.44 9.13
N PRO A 60 14.92 20.74 8.99
CA PRO A 60 15.92 21.79 9.16
C PRO A 60 16.64 21.75 10.50
N TYR A 61 15.94 21.36 11.57
CA TYR A 61 16.51 21.19 12.90
C TYR A 61 17.58 20.09 12.93
N ARG A 62 17.27 18.91 12.39
CA ARG A 62 18.23 17.79 12.32
C ARG A 62 19.40 18.09 11.38
N LEU A 63 19.13 18.76 10.27
CA LEU A 63 20.18 19.20 9.34
C LEU A 63 21.11 20.22 9.99
N LYS A 64 20.58 21.13 10.81
CA LYS A 64 21.36 22.10 11.58
C LYS A 64 22.22 21.41 12.63
N GLU A 65 21.65 20.49 13.41
CA GLU A 65 22.37 19.67 14.40
C GLU A 65 23.53 18.90 13.75
N ILE A 66 23.26 18.20 12.64
CA ILE A 66 24.28 17.46 11.88
C ILE A 66 25.32 18.39 11.23
N GLY A 67 24.91 19.59 10.82
CA GLY A 67 25.79 20.62 10.28
C GLY A 67 26.76 21.12 11.34
N GLU A 68 26.25 21.50 12.51
CA GLU A 68 27.03 21.97 13.64
C GLU A 68 28.06 20.92 14.09
N ASP A 69 27.66 19.65 14.19
CA ASP A 69 28.57 18.53 14.50
C ASP A 69 29.70 18.34 13.48
N ARG A 70 29.47 18.73 12.21
CA ARG A 70 30.48 18.68 11.13
C ARG A 70 31.21 20.01 10.91
N GLY A 71 31.01 20.99 11.79
CA GLY A 71 31.63 22.31 11.67
C GLY A 71 31.04 23.18 10.55
N LEU A 72 29.85 22.84 10.07
CA LEU A 72 29.09 23.58 9.07
C LEU A 72 28.08 24.48 9.78
N PHE A 73 28.23 25.80 9.61
CA PHE A 73 27.36 26.79 10.21
C PHE A 73 26.76 27.69 9.13
N SER A 74 25.65 28.35 9.43
CA SER A 74 25.13 29.39 8.54
C SER A 74 26.16 30.52 8.46
N PRO A 75 26.57 30.95 7.25
CA PRO A 75 27.57 32.01 7.11
C PRO A 75 27.07 33.31 7.74
N GLU A 76 27.94 34.01 8.46
CA GLU A 76 27.64 35.34 9.02
C GLU A 76 27.43 36.37 7.91
N GLU A 77 26.69 37.44 8.19
CA GLU A 77 26.49 38.54 7.23
C GLU A 77 27.81 39.15 6.74
N SER A 78 28.87 39.07 7.55
CA SER A 78 30.25 39.48 7.22
C SER A 78 30.90 38.61 6.13
N GLN A 79 30.43 37.38 5.96
CA GLN A 79 30.96 36.38 5.01
C GLN A 79 30.17 36.34 3.69
N ILE A 80 29.00 36.98 3.63
CA ILE A 80 28.13 37.00 2.44
C ILE A 80 28.47 38.23 1.59
N ARG A 81 29.09 38.02 0.43
CA ARG A 81 29.28 39.08 -0.56
C ARG A 81 27.93 39.46 -1.19
N LYS A 82 27.39 40.64 -0.84
CA LYS A 82 26.24 41.23 -1.54
C LYS A 82 26.74 41.87 -2.84
N ILE A 83 26.42 41.26 -3.98
CA ILE A 83 26.67 41.85 -5.29
C ILE A 83 25.62 42.96 -5.48
N ARG A 84 26.07 44.21 -5.46
CA ARG A 84 25.20 45.37 -5.72
C ARG A 84 24.92 45.42 -7.22
N ASN A 85 23.69 45.13 -7.62
CA ASN A 85 23.27 45.37 -9.00
C ASN A 85 23.26 46.90 -9.22
N GLN A 86 24.01 47.35 -10.23
CA GLN A 86 24.06 48.75 -10.66
C GLN A 86 22.79 49.13 -11.40
#